data_AF-A0A382N9V6-F1
#
_entry.id   AF-A0A382N9V6-F1
#
_cell.length_a   1.000
_cell.length_b   1.000
_cell.length_c   1.000
_cell.angle_alpha   90.00
_cell.angle_beta   90.00
_cell.angle_gamma   90.00
#
_symmetry.space_group_name_H-M   'P 1'
#
loop_
_entity.id
_entity.type
_entity.pdbx_description
1 polymer ?
#
loop_
_entity_poly.entity_id
_entity_poly.type
_entity_poly.pdbx_seq_one_letter_code
_entity_poly.pdbx_strand_id
1 'polypeptide(L)'
;CAYAHSGSGTGNKSYGVKQHSECEVVVGTSSRNSHYFVEHKTTHRLLDNGDRSYRFYVEGIIVREAILKKGASELLFKNSEPLKIYSPNDQHKI
;
A
#
# COMPACT_ATOMS: atom_id res chain seq x y z
N CYS A 1 -11.29 -8.18 7.86
CA CYS A 1 -10.07 -7.54 8.42
C CYS A 1 -9.13 -8.65 8.88
N ALA A 2 -7.89 -8.68 8.40
CA ALA A 2 -6.96 -9.77 8.70
C ALA A 2 -6.43 -9.62 10.14
N TYR A 3 -6.83 -10.52 11.04
CA TYR A 3 -6.20 -10.68 12.35
C TYR A 3 -5.03 -11.65 12.19
N ALA A 4 -3.81 -11.22 12.52
CA ALA A 4 -2.66 -12.12 12.59
C ALA A 4 -2.76 -12.95 13.88
N HIS A 5 -3.02 -14.25 13.76
CA HIS A 5 -2.94 -15.16 14.90
C HIS A 5 -1.47 -15.34 15.30
N SER A 6 -1.21 -15.16 16.58
CA SER A 6 0.11 -15.20 17.22
C SER A 6 0.80 -16.56 17.03
N GLY A 7 1.92 -16.53 16.29
CA GLY A 7 2.79 -17.69 16.11
C GLY A 7 4.16 -17.26 15.65
N SER A 8 5.08 -17.06 16.61
CA SER A 8 6.51 -16.78 16.47
C SER A 8 6.95 -15.37 16.01
N GLY A 9 7.68 -14.68 16.89
CA GLY A 9 8.82 -13.81 16.52
C GLY A 9 8.57 -12.38 16.06
N THR A 10 7.35 -11.97 15.75
CA THR A 10 7.04 -10.56 15.44
C THR A 10 5.94 -10.07 16.36
N GLY A 11 6.24 -9.08 17.22
CA GLY A 11 5.27 -8.48 18.13
C GLY A 11 3.97 -8.12 17.41
N ASN A 12 2.83 -8.22 18.11
CA ASN A 12 1.47 -8.10 17.56
C ASN A 12 1.37 -6.99 16.50
N LYS A 13 1.47 -7.38 15.22
CA LYS A 13 1.19 -6.49 14.10
C LYS A 13 -0.27 -6.66 13.75
N SER A 14 -1.04 -5.57 13.76
CA SER A 14 -2.42 -5.60 13.29
C SER A 14 -2.52 -5.98 11.81
N TYR A 15 -1.49 -5.66 11.00
CA TYR A 15 -1.29 -6.14 9.63
C TYR A 15 0.18 -5.94 9.23
N GLY A 16 0.85 -6.95 8.69
CA GLY A 16 2.28 -6.89 8.35
C GLY A 16 2.56 -7.34 6.92
N VAL A 17 3.15 -6.46 6.11
CA VAL A 17 3.58 -6.78 4.74
C VAL A 17 5.08 -7.07 4.73
N LYS A 18 5.48 -8.29 4.37
CA LYS A 18 6.90 -8.70 4.30
C LYS A 18 7.54 -8.36 2.97
N GLN A 19 6.83 -8.50 1.86
CA GLN A 19 7.35 -8.29 0.50
C GLN A 19 6.35 -7.56 -0.39
N HIS A 20 5.11 -8.06 -0.45
CA HIS A 20 4.09 -7.51 -1.32
C HIS A 20 2.71 -7.74 -0.70
N SER A 21 1.84 -6.74 -0.81
CA SER A 21 0.43 -6.78 -0.45
C SER A 21 -0.33 -6.03 -1.52
N GLU A 22 -1.46 -6.58 -1.94
CA GLU A 22 -2.36 -6.02 -2.93
C GLU A 22 -3.79 -6.29 -2.47
N CYS A 23 -4.66 -5.31 -2.63
CA CYS A 23 -6.04 -5.38 -2.15
C CYS A 23 -6.92 -4.59 -3.10
N GLU A 24 -7.81 -5.32 -3.77
CA GLU A 24 -8.92 -4.76 -4.53
C GLU A 24 -10.13 -4.64 -3.61
N VAL A 25 -10.68 -3.43 -3.53
CA VAL A 25 -11.88 -3.12 -2.76
C VAL A 25 -13.04 -2.99 -3.74
N VAL A 26 -14.04 -3.84 -3.54
CA VAL A 26 -15.34 -3.74 -4.21
C VAL A 26 -16.40 -3.30 -3.19
N VAL A 27 -17.34 -2.47 -3.64
CA VAL A 27 -18.45 -1.97 -2.82
C VAL A 27 -19.77 -2.39 -3.41
N GLY A 28 -20.68 -2.87 -2.56
CA GLY A 28 -21.90 -3.49 -3.06
C GLY A 28 -22.72 -4.20 -1.99
N THR A 29 -23.97 -4.53 -2.32
CA THR A 29 -24.89 -5.24 -1.42
C THR A 29 -24.99 -6.73 -1.71
N SER A 30 -24.47 -7.19 -2.86
CA SER A 30 -24.45 -8.62 -3.21
C SER A 30 -23.34 -8.92 -4.22
N SER A 31 -23.05 -10.20 -4.43
CA SER A 31 -22.08 -10.64 -5.44
C SER A 31 -22.42 -10.20 -6.87
N ARG A 32 -23.70 -9.96 -7.18
CA ARG A 32 -24.18 -9.46 -8.48
C ARG A 32 -24.29 -7.93 -8.53
N ASN A 33 -24.18 -7.27 -7.39
CA ASN A 33 -24.24 -5.82 -7.26
C ASN A 33 -23.01 -5.35 -6.47
N SER A 34 -21.84 -5.71 -6.96
CA SER A 34 -20.55 -5.27 -6.45
C SER A 34 -19.84 -4.50 -7.55
N HIS A 35 -19.33 -3.32 -7.20
CA HIS A 35 -18.66 -2.41 -8.12
C HIS A 35 -17.23 -2.22 -7.64
N TYR A 36 -16.29 -2.16 -8.57
CA TYR A 36 -14.92 -1.78 -8.25
C TYR A 36 -14.91 -0.39 -7.61
N PHE A 37 -14.16 -0.25 -6.52
CA PHE A 37 -14.02 1.03 -5.82
C PHE A 37 -12.59 1.53 -5.84
N VAL A 38 -11.63 0.70 -5.38
CA VAL A 38 -10.21 1.09 -5.36
C VAL A 38 -9.30 -0.13 -5.26
N GLU A 39 -8.13 -0.06 -5.87
CA GLU A 39 -7.00 -0.95 -5.60
C GLU A 39 -5.93 -0.21 -4.81
N HIS A 40 -5.42 -0.85 -3.74
CA HIS A 40 -4.23 -0.37 -3.06
C HIS A 40 -3.18 -1.46 -2.89
N LYS A 41 -1.92 -1.06 -3.00
CA LYS A 41 -0.78 -1.99 -3.03
C LYS A 41 0.38 -1.48 -2.18
N THR A 42 1.04 -2.37 -1.45
CA THR A 42 2.30 -2.09 -0.76
C THR A 42 3.39 -2.98 -1.32
N THR A 43 4.53 -2.39 -1.70
CA THR A 43 5.71 -3.14 -2.12
C THR A 43 6.89 -2.84 -1.22
N HIS A 44 7.70 -3.86 -0.97
CA HIS A 44 8.98 -3.76 -0.29
C HIS A 44 10.11 -4.20 -1.22
N ARG A 45 11.20 -3.42 -1.25
CA ARG A 45 12.43 -3.74 -1.99
C ARG A 45 13.64 -3.56 -1.08
N LEU A 46 14.49 -4.59 -1.01
CA LEU A 46 15.83 -4.47 -0.44
C LEU A 46 16.77 -3.89 -1.50
N LEU A 47 17.47 -2.81 -1.14
CA LEU A 47 18.46 -2.16 -2.00
C LEU A 47 19.86 -2.77 -1.77
N ASP A 48 20.76 -2.60 -2.72
CA ASP A 48 22.12 -3.17 -2.66
C ASP A 48 22.93 -2.65 -1.48
N ASN A 49 22.62 -1.43 -1.01
CA ASN A 49 23.21 -0.83 0.19
C ASN A 49 22.65 -1.40 1.52
N GLY A 50 21.68 -2.31 1.44
CA GLY A 50 20.99 -2.93 2.58
C GLY A 50 19.82 -2.13 3.15
N ASP A 51 19.47 -1.00 2.54
CA ASP A 51 18.27 -0.23 2.91
C ASP A 51 17.00 -0.92 2.40
N ARG A 52 15.88 -0.67 3.09
CA ARG A 52 14.56 -1.17 2.69
C ARG A 52 13.70 -0.03 2.18
N SER A 53 13.29 -0.11 0.94
CA SER A 53 12.34 0.82 0.32
C SER A 53 10.92 0.25 0.45
N TYR A 54 10.00 1.11 0.88
CA TYR A 54 8.58 0.83 0.99
C TYR A 54 7.80 1.82 0.13
N ARG A 55 6.88 1.31 -0.69
CA ARG A 55 6.00 2.12 -1.53
C ARG A 55 4.57 1.68 -1.34
N PHE A 56 3.70 2.66 -1.12
CA PHE A 56 2.26 2.48 -1.05
C PHE A 56 1.63 3.11 -2.28
N TYR A 57 0.81 2.34 -2.96
CA TYR A 57 0.14 2.67 -4.20
C TYR A 57 -1.37 2.69 -3.98
N VAL A 58 -2.03 3.60 -4.67
CA VAL A 58 -3.49 3.63 -4.86
C VAL A 58 -3.72 3.86 -6.35
N GLU A 59 -4.49 3.00 -7.01
CA GLU A 59 -4.72 3.07 -8.48
C GLU A 59 -3.41 3.12 -9.29
N GLY A 60 -2.39 2.37 -8.86
CA GLY A 60 -1.06 2.38 -9.48
C GLY A 60 -0.22 3.63 -9.23
N ILE A 61 -0.75 4.65 -8.54
CA ILE A 61 -0.03 5.88 -8.20
C ILE A 61 0.62 5.75 -6.82
N ILE A 62 1.91 6.08 -6.71
CA ILE A 62 2.61 6.11 -5.41
C ILE A 62 2.07 7.26 -4.57
N VAL A 63 1.40 6.92 -3.48
CA VAL A 63 0.84 7.89 -2.51
C VAL A 63 1.83 8.17 -1.40
N ARG A 64 2.66 7.17 -1.07
CA ARG A 64 3.64 7.28 0.01
C ARG A 64 4.85 6.42 -0.28
N GLU A 65 6.03 7.01 -0.12
CA GLU A 65 7.30 6.31 -0.20
C GLU A 65 8.12 6.57 1.06
N ALA A 66 8.76 5.53 1.57
CA ALA A 66 9.68 5.63 2.69
C ALA A 66 10.89 4.71 2.52
N ILE A 67 12.00 5.10 3.13
CA ILE A 67 13.21 4.30 3.23
C ILE A 67 13.50 4.02 4.70
N LEU A 68 13.71 2.75 5.04
CA LEU A 68 14.30 2.35 6.29
C LEU A 68 15.78 2.03 6.05
N LYS A 69 16.66 2.89 6.55
CA LYS A 69 18.11 2.68 6.42
C LYS A 69 18.55 1.41 7.14
N LYS A 70 19.59 0.74 6.64
CA LYS A 70 20.18 -0.41 7.33
C LYS A 70 20.59 -0.03 8.76
N GLY A 71 20.09 -0.77 9.75
CA GLY A 71 20.38 -0.54 11.16
C GLY A 71 19.58 0.60 11.82
N ALA A 72 18.78 1.36 11.06
CA ALA A 72 17.88 2.36 11.62
C ALA A 72 16.59 1.71 12.17
N SER A 73 15.96 2.40 13.10
CA SER A 73 14.66 2.04 13.69
C SER A 73 13.49 2.87 13.15
N GLU A 74 13.78 3.91 12.36
CA GLU A 74 12.79 4.88 11.89
C GLU A 74 12.74 4.98 10.36
N LEU A 75 11.54 5.25 9.84
CA LEU A 75 11.31 5.46 8.42
C LEU A 75 11.59 6.91 8.02
N LEU A 76 12.36 7.08 6.95
CA LEU A 76 12.54 8.36 6.28
C LEU A 76 11.52 8.45 5.15
N PHE A 77 10.49 9.26 5.35
CA PHE A 77 9.48 9.51 4.32
C PHE A 77 10.08 10.42 3.25
N LYS A 78 9.88 10.05 1.98
CA LYS A 78 10.15 10.96 0.88
C LYS A 78 8.97 11.91 0.75
N ASN A 79 9.25 13.17 0.45
CA ASN A 79 8.23 14.14 0.07
C ASN A 79 7.58 13.66 -1.24
N SER A 80 6.54 12.86 -1.13
CA SER A 80 5.62 12.60 -2.23
C SER A 80 4.67 13.79 -2.27
N GLU A 81 4.68 14.54 -3.37
CA GLU A 81 3.67 15.56 -3.65
C GLU A 81 2.26 15.00 -3.37
N PRO A 82 1.34 15.79 -2.80
CA PRO A 82 -0.03 15.33 -2.57
C PRO A 82 -0.66 14.90 -3.90
N LEU A 83 -1.32 13.74 -3.89
CA LEU A 83 -2.00 13.20 -5.06
C LEU A 83 -2.97 14.23 -5.66
N LYS A 84 -2.86 14.46 -6.97
CA LYS A 84 -4.04 14.84 -7.77
C LYS A 84 -4.90 13.59 -7.90
N ILE A 85 -5.92 13.49 -7.06
CA ILE A 85 -6.95 12.45 -7.21
C ILE A 85 -7.70 12.80 -8.49
N TYR A 86 -7.46 12.04 -9.56
CA TYR A 86 -8.27 12.12 -10.77
C TYR A 86 -9.64 11.54 -10.47
N SER A 87 -10.70 12.30 -10.78
CA SER A 87 -12.05 11.78 -10.74
C SER A 87 -12.23 10.83 -11.92
N PRO A 88 -12.82 9.63 -11.75
CA PRO A 88 -13.17 8.76 -12.87
C PRO A 88 -14.05 9.46 -13.93
N ASN A 89 -14.74 10.55 -13.57
CA ASN A 89 -15.53 11.36 -14.50
C ASN A 89 -14.70 12.30 -15.39
N ASP A 90 -13.40 12.46 -15.15
CA ASP A 90 -12.52 13.29 -15.98
C ASP A 90 -12.07 12.58 -17.27
N GLN A 91 -12.38 11.28 -17.44
CA GLN A 91 -12.06 10.51 -18.66
C GLN A 91 -13.11 10.63 -19.78
N HIS A 92 -14.15 11.46 -19.61
CA HIS A 92 -15.16 11.75 -20.65
C HIS A 92 -15.19 13.23 -21.07
N LYS A 93 -14.07 13.72 -21.60
CA LYS A 93 -14.08 14.86 -22.53
C LYS A 93 -13.33 14.48 -23.80
N ILE A 94 -14.11 14.02 -24.79
CA ILE A 94 -13.76 14.03 -26.22
C ILE A 94 -14.25 15.36 -26.78
#